data_AF-A0A1Q2SSB4-F1
#
_entry.id   AF-A0A1Q2SSB4-F1
#
_cell.length_a   1.000
_cell.length_b   1.000
_cell.length_c   1.000
_cell.angle_alpha   90.00
_cell.angle_beta   90.00
_cell.angle_gamma   90.00
#
_symmetry.space_group_name_H-M   'P 1'
#
loop_
_entity.id
_entity.type
_entity.pdbx_description
1 polymer ?
#
loop_
_entity_poly.entity_id
_entity_poly.type
_entity_poly.pdbx_seq_one_letter_code
_entity_poly.pdbx_strand_id
1 'polypeptide(L)'
;MQNNWQHHARYALKGANQSNDFFKTEAFKDQTFPIKIPLEFAQLIDKSNKDDPLLKQVISAKGLSKNTSFSLSPLEDEKHSPVAGLIHKYPNRVLLIASQVCAIHCQYCFRQNFNYAKH
;
A
#
# COMPACT_ATOMS: atom_id res chain seq x y z
N MET A 1 -20.76 16.84 9.19
CA MET A 1 -20.15 15.75 8.41
C MET A 1 -20.24 14.48 9.24
N GLN A 2 -20.69 13.35 8.65
CA GLN A 2 -20.81 12.10 9.40
C GLN A 2 -19.42 11.55 9.72
N ASN A 3 -19.08 11.55 11.01
CA ASN A 3 -17.77 11.14 11.51
C ASN A 3 -17.76 9.62 11.74
N ASN A 4 -17.78 8.83 10.66
CA ASN A 4 -17.73 7.37 10.74
C ASN A 4 -16.59 6.80 9.89
N TRP A 5 -16.11 5.62 10.29
CA TRP A 5 -14.93 5.00 9.67
C TRP A 5 -15.17 4.65 8.19
N GLN A 6 -16.42 4.36 7.79
CA GLN A 6 -16.76 4.06 6.40
C GLN A 6 -16.57 5.28 5.49
N HIS A 7 -16.88 6.47 5.99
CA HIS A 7 -16.65 7.74 5.29
C HIS A 7 -15.15 7.96 5.08
N HIS A 8 -14.35 7.78 6.13
CA HIS A 8 -12.89 7.96 6.09
C HIS A 8 -12.18 6.96 5.18
N ALA A 9 -12.66 5.72 5.11
CA ALA A 9 -12.15 4.71 4.18
C ALA A 9 -12.52 4.98 2.71
N ARG A 10 -13.61 5.72 2.45
CA ARG A 10 -14.06 6.07 1.10
C ARG A 10 -13.43 7.36 0.57
N TYR A 11 -13.21 8.33 1.46
CA TYR A 11 -12.71 9.65 1.12
C TYR A 11 -11.18 9.69 1.22
N ALA A 12 -10.54 9.35 0.10
CA ALA A 12 -9.10 9.20 -0.02
C ALA A 12 -8.59 9.89 -1.29
N LEU A 13 -7.38 10.44 -1.23
CA LEU A 13 -6.61 10.85 -2.40
C LEU A 13 -6.29 9.59 -3.20
N LYS A 14 -6.69 9.58 -4.46
CA LYS A 14 -6.45 8.45 -5.38
C LYS A 14 -5.62 8.92 -6.56
N GLY A 15 -4.50 8.24 -6.77
CA GLY A 15 -3.58 8.53 -7.85
C GLY A 15 -2.69 9.76 -7.61
N ALA A 16 -1.77 9.96 -8.55
CA ALA A 16 -0.74 11.00 -8.47
C ALA A 16 -1.34 12.40 -8.51
N ASN A 17 -2.28 12.67 -9.43
CA ASN A 17 -2.84 14.02 -9.63
C ASN A 17 -3.46 14.58 -8.35
N GLN A 18 -4.38 13.84 -7.71
CA GLN A 18 -5.03 14.30 -6.47
C GLN A 18 -4.04 14.49 -5.33
N SER A 19 -3.03 13.61 -5.25
CA SER A 19 -2.00 13.67 -4.21
C SER A 19 -1.10 14.89 -4.41
N ASN A 20 -0.63 15.11 -5.63
CA ASN A 20 0.18 16.26 -6.03
C ASN A 20 -0.57 17.59 -5.80
N ASP A 21 -1.85 17.64 -6.13
CA ASP A 21 -2.71 18.82 -5.91
C ASP A 21 -2.89 19.12 -4.42
N PHE A 22 -3.03 18.09 -3.58
CA PHE A 22 -3.22 18.24 -2.13
C PHE A 22 -1.95 18.65 -1.39
N PHE A 23 -0.81 18.06 -1.77
CA PHE A 23 0.49 18.31 -1.16
C PHE A 23 1.27 19.45 -1.83
N LYS A 24 0.78 19.99 -2.95
CA LYS A 24 1.44 21.04 -3.75
C LYS A 24 2.86 20.65 -4.15
N THR A 25 2.98 19.45 -4.72
CA THR A 25 4.25 18.85 -5.14
C THR A 25 4.05 18.07 -6.44
N GLU A 26 5.15 17.63 -7.08
CA GLU A 26 5.13 16.72 -8.23
C GLU A 26 5.77 15.36 -7.90
N ALA A 27 5.80 15.02 -6.61
CA ALA A 27 6.57 13.89 -6.11
C ALA A 27 5.81 12.56 -6.23
N PHE A 28 4.48 12.60 -6.31
CA PHE A 28 3.66 11.41 -6.52
C PHE A 28 3.61 11.06 -8.00
N LYS A 29 3.75 9.77 -8.30
CA LYS A 29 3.70 9.18 -9.64
C LYS A 29 2.85 7.93 -9.61
N ASP A 30 1.98 7.77 -10.61
CA ASP A 30 1.20 6.55 -10.75
C ASP A 30 2.13 5.40 -11.17
N GLN A 31 1.92 4.25 -10.54
CA GLN A 31 2.69 3.01 -10.73
C GLN A 31 1.71 1.83 -10.75
N THR A 32 2.23 0.61 -10.95
CA THR A 32 1.41 -0.62 -10.91
C THR A 32 0.66 -0.76 -9.58
N PHE A 33 1.30 -0.42 -8.46
CA PHE A 33 0.63 -0.34 -7.16
C PHE A 33 0.02 1.06 -6.98
N PRO A 34 -1.32 1.19 -6.95
CA PRO A 34 -1.97 2.51 -7.02
C PRO A 34 -1.81 3.29 -5.72
N ILE A 35 -1.82 4.61 -5.82
CA ILE A 35 -1.83 5.50 -4.65
C ILE A 35 -3.25 5.58 -4.07
N LYS A 36 -3.37 5.35 -2.76
CA LYS A 36 -4.60 5.54 -1.99
C LYS A 36 -4.25 6.04 -0.60
N ILE A 37 -4.60 7.28 -0.29
CA ILE A 37 -4.26 7.95 0.97
C ILE A 37 -5.54 8.51 1.60
N PRO A 38 -6.03 7.96 2.71
CA PRO A 38 -7.17 8.55 3.44
C PRO A 38 -6.91 10.02 3.77
N LEU A 39 -7.92 10.89 3.63
CA LEU A 39 -7.70 12.33 3.84
C LEU A 39 -7.27 12.67 5.26
N GLU A 40 -7.78 11.98 6.27
CA GLU A 40 -7.36 12.20 7.66
C GLU A 40 -5.87 11.90 7.84
N PHE A 41 -5.38 10.81 7.24
CA PHE A 41 -3.95 10.50 7.23
C PHE A 41 -3.15 11.59 6.51
N ALA A 42 -3.65 12.06 5.36
CA ALA A 42 -3.01 13.13 4.59
C ALA A 42 -2.92 14.46 5.35
N GLN A 43 -3.89 14.75 6.23
CA GLN A 43 -3.92 15.95 7.06
C GLN A 43 -2.92 15.91 8.22
N LEU A 44 -2.48 14.73 8.65
CA LEU A 44 -1.47 14.57 9.70
C LEU A 44 -0.03 14.79 9.20
N ILE A 45 0.18 14.75 7.88
CA ILE A 45 1.51 14.92 7.27
C ILE A 45 1.94 16.39 7.33
N ASP A 46 3.14 16.66 7.85
CA ASP A 46 3.77 17.97 7.75
C ASP A 46 4.23 18.23 6.31
N LYS A 47 3.49 19.08 5.60
CA LYS A 47 3.77 19.44 4.19
C LYS A 47 5.07 20.25 4.02
N SER A 48 5.55 20.89 5.09
CA SER A 48 6.81 21.64 5.06
C SER A 48 8.04 20.74 5.21
N ASN A 49 7.84 19.54 5.77
CA ASN A 49 8.89 18.57 6.02
C ASN A 49 8.89 17.44 4.98
N LYS A 50 9.81 17.51 4.02
CA LYS A 50 10.00 16.45 3.01
C LYS A 50 10.41 15.10 3.62
N ASP A 51 10.93 15.11 4.84
CA ASP A 51 11.36 13.93 5.59
C ASP A 51 10.32 13.40 6.57
N ASP A 52 9.10 13.96 6.55
CA ASP A 52 7.98 13.53 7.40
C ASP A 52 7.78 12.00 7.31
N PRO A 53 7.73 11.30 8.46
CA PRO A 53 7.67 9.84 8.48
C PRO A 53 6.35 9.28 7.96
N LEU A 54 5.24 10.04 8.02
CA LEU A 54 3.96 9.64 7.43
C LEU A 54 3.98 9.84 5.91
N LEU A 55 4.61 10.92 5.42
CA LEU A 55 4.79 11.15 3.98
C LEU A 55 5.60 10.01 3.34
N LYS A 56 6.68 9.58 3.99
CA LYS A 56 7.54 8.46 3.51
C LYS A 56 6.78 7.14 3.34
N GLN A 57 5.67 6.95 4.04
CA GLN A 57 4.85 5.75 3.93
C GLN A 57 3.98 5.73 2.67
N VAL A 58 3.66 6.90 2.10
CA VAL A 58 2.67 7.04 1.02
C VAL A 58 3.20 7.68 -0.25
N ILE A 59 4.36 8.34 -0.18
CA ILE A 59 5.03 8.92 -1.33
C ILE A 59 5.54 7.81 -2.26
N SER A 60 5.32 7.96 -3.57
CA SER A 60 5.72 6.95 -4.57
C SER A 60 7.19 6.57 -4.39
N ALA A 61 7.45 5.28 -4.20
CA ALA A 61 8.80 4.79 -3.98
C ALA A 61 9.70 5.18 -5.17
N LYS A 62 10.94 5.59 -4.86
CA LYS A 62 11.96 5.97 -5.85
C LYS A 62 12.51 4.72 -6.55
N GLY A 63 11.69 4.08 -7.40
CA GLY A 63 12.07 2.91 -8.18
C GLY A 63 12.39 1.67 -7.33
N LEU A 64 12.35 0.50 -7.97
CA LEU A 64 12.81 -0.74 -7.34
C LEU A 64 14.33 -0.64 -7.13
N SER A 65 14.82 -1.07 -5.97
CA SER A 65 16.25 -1.17 -5.73
C SER A 65 16.87 -2.06 -6.80
N LYS A 66 17.90 -1.55 -7.50
CA LYS A 66 18.67 -2.33 -8.50
C LYS A 66 19.57 -3.40 -7.87
N ASN A 67 19.35 -3.72 -6.59
CA ASN A 67 20.09 -4.76 -5.90
C ASN A 67 19.72 -6.14 -6.49
N THR A 68 20.73 -6.95 -6.79
CA THR A 68 20.58 -8.32 -7.31
C THR A 68 19.83 -9.25 -6.35
N SER A 69 19.78 -8.95 -5.05
CA SER A 69 19.00 -9.69 -4.06
C SER A 69 17.55 -9.22 -3.91
N PHE A 70 17.10 -8.24 -4.70
CA PHE A 70 15.72 -7.76 -4.62
C PHE A 70 14.74 -8.79 -5.21
N SER A 71 13.66 -9.05 -4.48
CA SER A 71 12.57 -9.94 -4.92
C SER A 71 11.23 -9.21 -4.83
N LEU A 72 10.40 -9.37 -5.87
CA LEU A 72 9.02 -8.88 -5.89
C LEU A 72 8.08 -9.71 -5.00
N SER A 73 8.49 -10.92 -4.63
CA SER A 73 7.75 -11.87 -3.80
C SER A 73 8.61 -12.32 -2.61
N PRO A 74 8.99 -11.42 -1.69
CA PRO A 74 10.01 -11.67 -0.67
C PRO A 74 9.64 -12.76 0.34
N LEU A 75 8.35 -13.08 0.49
CA LEU A 75 7.87 -14.13 1.40
C LEU A 75 7.59 -15.46 0.71
N GLU A 76 7.58 -15.48 -0.62
CA GLU A 76 7.16 -16.63 -1.43
C GLU A 76 5.76 -17.16 -1.07
N ASP A 77 4.87 -16.30 -0.58
CA ASP A 77 3.52 -16.65 -0.12
C ASP A 77 2.75 -17.49 -1.16
N GLU A 78 2.91 -17.19 -2.45
CA GLU A 78 2.26 -17.89 -3.56
C GLU A 78 2.66 -19.37 -3.66
N LYS A 79 3.91 -19.73 -3.37
CA LYS A 79 4.39 -21.13 -3.36
C LYS A 79 3.79 -21.94 -2.20
N HIS A 80 3.27 -21.25 -1.18
CA HIS A 80 2.70 -21.83 0.01
C HIS A 80 1.18 -21.63 0.08
N SER A 81 0.52 -21.33 -1.05
CA SER A 81 -0.94 -21.23 -1.15
C SER A 81 -1.52 -22.53 -1.74
N PRO A 82 -1.85 -23.56 -0.92
CA PRO A 82 -2.44 -24.80 -1.42
C PRO A 82 -3.84 -24.59 -2.03
N VAL A 83 -4.55 -23.54 -1.57
CA VAL A 83 -5.85 -23.11 -2.07
C VAL A 83 -5.94 -21.59 -1.98
N ALA A 84 -6.66 -20.97 -2.92
CA ALA A 84 -6.81 -19.52 -2.97
C ALA A 84 -7.33 -18.94 -1.64
N GLY A 85 -6.67 -17.88 -1.16
CA GLY A 85 -6.97 -17.18 0.08
C GLY A 85 -6.33 -17.78 1.34
N LEU A 86 -5.56 -18.88 1.25
CA LEU A 86 -4.93 -19.52 2.40
C LEU A 86 -3.44 -19.75 2.16
N ILE A 87 -2.59 -19.21 3.03
CA ILE A 87 -1.13 -19.43 3.00
C ILE A 87 -0.73 -20.36 4.15
N HIS A 88 -0.14 -21.52 3.84
CA HIS A 88 0.34 -22.52 4.79
C HIS A 88 1.85 -22.71 4.68
N LYS A 89 2.60 -21.69 5.09
CA LYS A 89 4.08 -21.72 5.07
C LYS A 89 4.70 -22.52 6.22
N TYR A 90 4.00 -22.61 7.36
CA TYR A 90 4.52 -23.21 8.58
C TYR A 90 3.67 -24.40 9.03
N PRO A 91 4.27 -25.48 9.56
CA PRO A 91 3.53 -26.71 9.86
C PRO A 91 2.30 -26.53 10.75
N ASN A 92 2.39 -25.65 11.75
CA ASN A 92 1.40 -25.53 12.82
C ASN A 92 0.46 -24.31 12.73
N ARG A 93 0.50 -23.54 11.63
CA ARG A 93 -0.34 -22.35 11.47
C ARG A 93 -0.55 -21.97 10.01
N VAL A 94 -1.69 -21.34 9.75
CA VAL A 94 -2.05 -20.80 8.44
C VAL A 94 -2.35 -19.31 8.56
N LEU A 95 -2.19 -18.59 7.44
CA LEU A 95 -2.68 -17.22 7.27
C LEU A 95 -3.87 -17.26 6.31
N LEU A 96 -5.04 -16.80 6.78
CA LEU A 96 -6.23 -16.64 5.96
C LEU A 96 -6.34 -15.19 5.47
N ILE A 97 -6.42 -15.01 4.15
CA ILE A 97 -6.66 -13.71 3.51
C ILE A 97 -8.18 -13.48 3.48
N ALA A 98 -8.71 -12.90 4.56
CA ALA A 98 -10.13 -12.61 4.66
C ALA A 98 -10.59 -11.43 3.78
N SER A 99 -9.67 -10.51 3.44
CA SER A 99 -9.95 -9.35 2.61
C SER A 99 -8.69 -8.89 1.89
N GLN A 100 -8.88 -8.43 0.66
CA GLN A 100 -7.85 -7.83 -0.20
C GLN A 100 -7.90 -6.29 -0.14
N VAL A 101 -8.86 -5.74 0.61
CA VAL A 101 -9.13 -4.30 0.68
C VAL A 101 -8.27 -3.66 1.74
N CYS A 102 -7.40 -2.75 1.30
CA CYS A 102 -6.65 -1.86 2.18
C CYS A 102 -7.29 -0.46 2.22
N ALA A 103 -7.37 0.15 3.40
CA ALA A 103 -7.82 1.55 3.55
C ALA A 103 -6.78 2.53 2.98
N ILE A 104 -5.50 2.20 3.13
CA ILE A 104 -4.33 2.97 2.68
C ILE A 104 -3.39 2.05 1.91
N HIS A 105 -2.74 2.58 0.87
CA HIS A 105 -1.73 1.85 0.10
C HIS A 105 -0.33 2.30 0.50
N CYS A 106 0.22 1.66 1.54
CA CYS A 106 1.59 1.88 1.97
C CYS A 106 2.55 1.54 0.83
N GLN A 107 3.40 2.48 0.42
CA GLN A 107 4.31 2.32 -0.72
C GLN A 107 5.50 1.37 -0.41
N TYR A 108 5.54 0.83 0.79
CA TYR A 108 6.45 -0.23 1.24
C TYR A 108 5.72 -1.58 1.46
N CYS A 109 4.48 -1.73 0.97
CA CYS A 109 3.70 -2.95 1.14
C CYS A 109 4.40 -4.15 0.47
N PHE A 110 4.82 -5.13 1.26
CA PHE A 110 5.47 -6.35 0.75
C PHE A 110 4.51 -7.28 -0.01
N ARG A 111 3.19 -7.05 0.07
CA ARG A 111 2.16 -7.76 -0.70
C ARG A 111 1.61 -6.97 -1.88
N GLN A 112 2.27 -5.87 -2.27
CA GLN A 112 1.81 -5.07 -3.42
C GLN A 112 1.79 -5.84 -4.75
N ASN A 113 2.60 -6.90 -4.88
CA ASN A 113 2.70 -7.73 -6.08
C ASN A 113 1.98 -9.09 -5.94
N PHE A 114 1.28 -9.35 -4.84
CA PHE A 114 0.65 -10.65 -4.60
C PHE A 114 -0.60 -10.83 -5.49
N ASN A 115 -0.70 -11.97 -6.19
CA ASN A 115 -1.85 -12.24 -7.05
C ASN A 115 -3.04 -12.84 -6.30
N TYR A 116 -3.85 -11.97 -5.70
CA TYR A 116 -5.02 -12.38 -4.94
C TYR A 116 -6.16 -13.07 -5.73
N ALA A 117 -6.13 -13.03 -7.07
CA ALA A 117 -7.15 -13.71 -7.89
C ALA A 117 -6.82 -15.20 -8.09
N LYS A 118 -5.55 -15.58 -7.91
CA LYS A 118 -5.05 -16.94 -8.16
C LYS A 118 -4.63 -17.68 -6.89
N HIS A 119 -4.40 -16.98 -5.79
CA HIS A 119 -3.75 -17.47 -4.57
C HIS A 119 -4.40 -16.96 -3.30
#